data_AF-A0A0Q9U8R5-F1
#
_entry.id   AF-A0A0Q9U8R5-F1
#
_cell.length_a   1.000
_cell.length_b   1.000
_cell.length_c   1.000
_cell.angle_alpha   90.00
_cell.angle_beta   90.00
_cell.angle_gamma   90.00
#
_symmetry.space_group_name_H-M   'P 1'
#
loop_
_entity.id
_entity.type
_entity.pdbx_description
1 polymer ?
#
loop_
_entity_poly.entity_id
_entity_poly.type
_entity_poly.pdbx_seq_one_letter_code
_entity_poly.pdbx_strand_id
1 'polypeptide(L)'
;MTATAREGLPGAAVDDEGTPQPAHRWRTPSAEARAAGTLLGVAGLVHVVVTPEHVDEWAPAGVFFAVVATAQLWLGQALWRGTARRVLPAAVLSTAGLIALYVVSRTAGLPFHSEGAAVSGGGHHGPLLVPGGHGNGMPVIPGSEGGSTVEALGLLDAVCVTAEFAALALLVGLMAPAQRRSVTNLLLAVGVCGWIVWAVARFT
;
A
#
# COMPACT_ATOMS: atom_id res chain seq x y z
N MET A 1 41.12 54.15 -22.78
CA MET A 1 40.92 53.38 -21.53
C MET A 1 39.60 53.81 -20.92
N THR A 2 38.55 53.00 -21.10
CA THR A 2 37.32 53.01 -20.29
C THR A 2 36.60 51.69 -20.54
N ALA A 3 36.74 50.78 -19.58
CA ALA A 3 36.02 49.52 -19.49
C ALA A 3 34.68 49.78 -18.80
N THR A 4 33.59 49.22 -19.30
CA THR A 4 32.31 49.14 -18.59
C THR A 4 31.81 47.70 -18.56
N ALA A 5 31.36 47.35 -17.36
CA ALA A 5 31.15 46.01 -16.85
C ALA A 5 30.06 45.23 -17.58
N ARG A 6 30.32 43.95 -17.85
CA ARG A 6 29.26 42.96 -18.07
C ARG A 6 28.66 42.60 -16.71
N GLU A 7 27.40 42.97 -16.51
CA GLU A 7 26.57 42.51 -15.41
C GLU A 7 26.53 40.98 -15.40
N GLY A 8 26.96 40.40 -14.28
CA GLY A 8 26.96 38.97 -14.03
C GLY A 8 25.54 38.47 -13.80
N LEU A 9 25.01 37.74 -14.78
CA LEU A 9 23.95 36.77 -14.54
C LEU A 9 24.50 35.67 -13.61
N PRO A 10 23.74 35.19 -12.61
CA PRO A 10 24.17 34.11 -11.75
C PRO A 10 24.49 32.88 -12.61
N GLY A 11 25.79 32.55 -12.69
CA GLY A 11 26.31 31.49 -13.52
C GLY A 11 25.63 30.18 -13.17
N ALA A 12 24.93 29.59 -14.14
CA ALA A 12 24.61 28.17 -14.10
C ALA A 12 25.92 27.42 -13.84
N ALA A 13 25.92 26.48 -12.89
CA ALA A 13 27.08 25.64 -12.65
C ALA A 13 27.42 24.87 -13.94
N VAL A 14 28.50 25.30 -14.59
CA VAL A 14 29.04 24.69 -15.79
C VAL A 14 30.16 23.76 -15.33
N ASP A 15 30.22 22.53 -15.85
CA ASP A 15 31.35 21.65 -15.58
C ASP A 15 32.63 22.12 -16.30
N ASP A 16 33.77 21.50 -16.01
CA ASP A 16 35.08 21.86 -16.61
C ASP A 16 35.08 21.82 -18.16
N GLU A 17 34.08 21.20 -18.78
CA GLU A 17 33.91 21.10 -20.24
C GLU A 17 33.00 22.17 -20.85
N GLY A 18 32.45 23.10 -20.05
CA GLY A 18 31.57 24.14 -20.59
C GLY A 18 30.13 23.67 -20.82
N THR A 19 29.76 22.46 -20.38
CA THR A 19 28.41 21.94 -20.54
C THR A 19 27.52 22.34 -19.36
N PRO A 20 26.26 22.74 -19.58
CA PRO A 20 25.33 22.96 -18.48
C PRO A 20 25.20 21.67 -17.70
N GLN A 21 25.70 21.65 -16.45
CA GLN A 21 25.54 20.49 -15.60
C GLN A 21 24.04 20.24 -15.48
N PRO A 22 23.51 19.08 -15.93
CA PRO A 22 22.08 18.86 -15.91
C PRO A 22 21.64 18.92 -14.46
N ALA A 23 20.99 20.03 -14.07
CA ALA A 23 20.45 20.23 -12.74
C ALA A 23 19.75 18.94 -12.34
N HIS A 24 20.28 18.27 -11.30
CA HIS A 24 19.97 16.88 -10.95
C HIS A 24 18.47 16.60 -11.13
N ARG A 25 18.09 16.07 -12.31
CA ARG A 25 16.70 15.98 -12.82
C ARG A 25 15.77 15.19 -11.90
N TRP A 26 16.37 14.57 -10.89
CA TRP A 26 15.81 13.64 -9.93
C TRP A 26 15.32 14.31 -8.64
N ARG A 27 15.30 15.66 -8.56
CA ARG A 27 14.84 16.39 -7.38
C ARG A 27 13.39 16.89 -7.48
N THR A 28 12.83 17.00 -8.68
CA THR A 28 11.43 17.39 -8.88
C THR A 28 10.54 16.15 -8.95
N PRO A 29 9.60 15.97 -8.00
CA PRO A 29 8.72 14.82 -8.01
C PRO A 29 7.69 14.93 -9.14
N SER A 30 7.50 13.84 -9.88
CA SER A 30 6.51 13.76 -10.95
C SER A 30 5.08 13.75 -10.39
N ALA A 31 4.09 13.98 -11.25
CA ALA A 31 2.68 13.92 -10.85
C ALA A 31 2.29 12.52 -10.34
N GLU A 32 2.81 11.47 -10.98
CA GLU A 32 2.58 10.08 -10.58
C GLU A 32 3.21 9.78 -9.21
N ALA A 33 4.40 10.31 -8.93
CA ALA A 33 5.03 10.17 -7.62
C ALA A 33 4.21 10.86 -6.53
N ARG A 34 3.69 12.06 -6.79
CA ARG A 34 2.81 12.76 -5.85
C ARG A 34 1.49 12.02 -5.63
N ALA A 35 0.87 11.51 -6.70
CA ALA A 35 -0.35 10.71 -6.61
C ALA A 35 -0.13 9.43 -5.80
N ALA A 36 0.95 8.68 -6.07
CA ALA A 36 1.34 7.52 -5.28
C ALA A 36 1.55 7.89 -3.80
N GLY A 37 2.22 9.01 -3.54
CA GLY A 37 2.46 9.50 -2.19
C GLY A 37 1.18 9.92 -1.46
N THR A 38 0.21 10.51 -2.16
CA THR A 38 -1.11 10.84 -1.60
C THR A 38 -1.89 9.57 -1.25
N LEU A 39 -1.88 8.56 -2.13
CA LEU A 39 -2.57 7.28 -1.88
C LEU A 39 -1.96 6.53 -0.69
N LEU A 40 -0.62 6.49 -0.59
CA LEU A 40 0.05 5.96 0.61
C LEU A 40 -0.28 6.77 1.86
N GLY A 41 -0.43 8.10 1.73
CA GLY A 41 -0.88 8.94 2.83
C GLY A 41 -2.30 8.59 3.30
N VAL A 42 -3.22 8.35 2.37
CA VAL A 42 -4.60 7.91 2.69
C VAL A 42 -4.57 6.56 3.42
N ALA A 43 -3.87 5.55 2.87
CA ALA A 43 -3.74 4.25 3.52
C ALA A 43 -3.11 4.36 4.92
N GLY A 44 -2.03 5.14 5.05
CA GLY A 44 -1.38 5.38 6.34
C GLY A 44 -2.30 6.02 7.38
N LEU A 45 -3.14 6.99 6.98
CA LEU A 45 -4.13 7.59 7.86
C LEU A 45 -5.22 6.60 8.28
N VAL A 46 -5.68 5.73 7.39
CA VAL A 46 -6.62 4.66 7.76
C VAL A 46 -5.97 3.74 8.80
N HIS A 47 -4.71 3.34 8.61
CA HIS A 47 -3.99 2.54 9.58
C HIS A 47 -3.86 3.21 10.95
N VAL A 48 -3.63 4.54 11.00
CA VAL A 48 -3.68 5.28 12.27
C VAL A 48 -5.05 5.18 12.94
N VAL A 49 -6.14 5.37 12.17
CA VAL A 49 -7.50 5.35 12.70
C VAL A 49 -7.88 3.99 13.28
N VAL A 50 -7.48 2.89 12.64
CA VAL A 50 -7.80 1.53 13.12
C VAL A 50 -6.82 1.01 14.17
N THR A 51 -5.68 1.67 14.40
CA THR A 51 -4.67 1.22 15.37
C THR A 51 -5.22 1.01 16.78
N PRO A 52 -6.00 1.94 17.38
CA PRO A 52 -6.49 1.77 18.76
C PRO A 52 -7.36 0.52 18.93
N GLU A 53 -8.26 0.26 17.97
CA GLU A 53 -9.10 -0.94 17.96
C GLU A 53 -8.25 -2.23 17.95
N HIS A 54 -7.20 -2.26 17.14
CA HIS A 54 -6.28 -3.39 17.10
C HIS A 54 -5.37 -3.49 18.33
N VAL A 55 -5.10 -2.40 19.06
CA VAL A 55 -4.40 -2.46 20.35
C VAL A 55 -5.30 -3.11 21.40
N ASP A 56 -6.57 -2.75 21.43
CA ASP A 56 -7.57 -3.27 22.37
C ASP A 56 -7.85 -4.76 22.12
N GLU A 57 -7.84 -5.19 20.86
CA GLU A 57 -7.99 -6.60 20.48
C GLU A 57 -6.71 -7.41 20.75
N TRP A 58 -5.57 -6.96 20.24
CA TRP A 58 -4.29 -7.64 20.39
C TRP A 58 -3.12 -6.67 20.18
N ALA A 59 -2.51 -6.20 21.28
CA ALA A 59 -1.46 -5.18 21.25
C ALA A 59 -0.36 -5.32 20.17
N PRO A 60 0.17 -6.52 19.85
CA PRO A 60 1.10 -6.70 18.74
C PRO A 60 0.53 -6.31 17.36
N ALA A 61 -0.75 -6.56 17.09
CA ALA A 61 -1.41 -6.06 15.88
C ALA A 61 -1.45 -4.53 15.87
N GLY A 62 -1.83 -3.91 16.99
CA GLY A 62 -1.78 -2.46 17.13
C GLY A 62 -0.39 -1.85 16.83
N VAL A 63 0.68 -2.47 17.36
CA VAL A 63 2.06 -2.06 17.05
C VAL A 63 2.37 -2.23 15.56
N PHE A 64 1.95 -3.34 14.96
CA PHE A 64 2.11 -3.57 13.52
C PHE A 64 1.44 -2.46 12.70
N PHE A 65 0.18 -2.12 12.99
CA PHE A 65 -0.53 -1.04 12.31
C PHE A 65 0.14 0.32 12.49
N ALA A 66 0.65 0.63 13.69
CA ALA A 66 1.39 1.87 13.94
C ALA A 66 2.69 1.96 13.12
N VAL A 67 3.44 0.86 13.01
CA VAL A 67 4.65 0.78 12.18
C VAL A 67 4.32 0.96 10.71
N VAL A 68 3.29 0.27 10.21
CA VAL A 68 2.82 0.37 8.83
C VAL A 68 2.38 1.80 8.50
N ALA A 69 1.55 2.41 9.35
CA ALA A 69 1.09 3.78 9.21
C ALA A 69 2.27 4.76 9.10
N THR A 70 3.25 4.64 10.01
CA THR A 70 4.45 5.48 10.02
C THR A 70 5.26 5.32 8.73
N ALA A 71 5.46 4.08 8.28
CA ALA A 71 6.20 3.78 7.06
C ALA A 71 5.49 4.34 5.80
N GLN A 72 4.17 4.20 5.71
CA GLN A 72 3.39 4.71 4.57
C GLN A 72 3.35 6.23 4.53
N LEU A 73 3.17 6.90 5.67
CA LEU A 73 3.20 8.37 5.76
C LEU A 73 4.59 8.91 5.41
N TRP A 74 5.65 8.29 5.92
CA TRP A 74 7.03 8.67 5.60
C TRP A 74 7.33 8.50 4.11
N LEU A 75 6.97 7.34 3.54
CA LEU A 75 7.17 7.07 2.12
C LEU A 75 6.35 8.01 1.24
N GLY A 76 5.11 8.30 1.63
CA GLY A 76 4.25 9.26 0.94
C GLY A 76 4.87 10.66 0.91
N GLN A 77 5.39 11.12 2.05
CA GLN A 77 6.11 12.38 2.14
C GLN A 77 7.41 12.39 1.32
N ALA A 78 8.15 11.27 1.31
CA ALA A 78 9.38 11.14 0.52
C ALA A 78 9.08 11.28 -0.98
N LEU A 79 8.01 10.63 -1.47
CA LEU A 79 7.58 10.74 -2.86
C LEU A 79 7.17 12.17 -3.25
N TRP A 80 6.58 12.92 -2.31
CA TRP A 80 6.24 14.33 -2.49
C TRP A 80 7.45 15.27 -2.54
N ARG A 81 8.58 14.85 -1.94
CA ARG A 81 9.84 15.62 -1.87
C ARG A 81 10.87 15.22 -2.93
N GLY A 82 10.61 14.14 -3.67
CA GLY A 82 11.56 13.53 -4.59
C GLY A 82 12.29 12.37 -3.92
N THR A 83 11.89 11.14 -4.25
CA THR A 83 12.42 9.90 -3.68
C THR A 83 13.57 9.33 -4.51
N ALA A 84 14.56 8.73 -3.84
CA ALA A 84 15.59 7.95 -4.49
C ALA A 84 15.01 6.67 -5.09
N ARG A 85 15.32 6.39 -6.36
CA ARG A 85 14.81 5.23 -7.10
C ARG A 85 15.13 3.87 -6.48
N ARG A 86 16.14 3.82 -5.61
CA ARG A 86 16.53 2.63 -4.82
C ARG A 86 15.47 2.23 -3.79
N VAL A 87 14.57 3.14 -3.39
CA VAL A 87 13.51 2.88 -2.41
C VAL A 87 12.28 2.23 -3.05
N LEU A 88 12.07 2.41 -4.36
CA LEU A 88 10.88 1.89 -5.05
C LEU A 88 10.70 0.36 -4.95
N PRO A 89 11.73 -0.49 -5.08
CA PRO A 89 11.55 -1.93 -4.91
C PRO A 89 11.05 -2.30 -3.50
N ALA A 90 11.62 -1.68 -2.46
CA ALA A 90 11.19 -1.93 -1.09
C ALA A 90 9.74 -1.48 -0.88
N ALA A 91 9.38 -0.30 -1.38
CA ALA A 91 8.01 0.23 -1.35
C ALA A 91 7.00 -0.68 -2.06
N VAL A 92 7.37 -1.23 -3.22
CA VAL A 92 6.51 -2.17 -3.96
C VAL A 92 6.33 -3.46 -3.18
N LEU A 93 7.43 -4.05 -2.69
CA LEU A 93 7.37 -5.31 -1.95
C LEU A 93 6.58 -5.17 -0.64
N SER A 94 6.78 -4.08 0.10
CA SER A 94 6.03 -3.84 1.34
C SER A 94 4.54 -3.63 1.07
N THR A 95 4.18 -2.84 0.05
CA THR A 95 2.76 -2.58 -0.29
C THR A 95 2.07 -3.86 -0.79
N ALA A 96 2.75 -4.62 -1.66
CA ALA A 96 2.24 -5.91 -2.11
C ALA A 96 2.10 -6.92 -0.95
N GLY A 97 3.04 -6.89 0.00
CA GLY A 97 2.99 -7.71 1.22
C GLY A 97 1.80 -7.38 2.11
N LEU A 98 1.47 -6.09 2.29
CA LEU A 98 0.28 -5.66 3.05
C LEU A 98 -1.01 -6.13 2.40
N ILE A 99 -1.13 -5.94 1.09
CA ILE A 99 -2.28 -6.43 0.32
C ILE A 99 -2.41 -7.96 0.45
N ALA A 100 -1.30 -8.70 0.32
CA ALA A 100 -1.30 -10.15 0.47
C ALA A 100 -1.70 -10.57 1.89
N LEU A 101 -1.17 -9.90 2.91
CA LEU A 101 -1.52 -10.14 4.31
C LEU A 101 -3.02 -9.89 4.56
N TYR A 102 -3.57 -8.81 4.03
CA TYR A 102 -5.00 -8.50 4.10
C TYR A 102 -5.85 -9.59 3.41
N VAL A 103 -5.45 -10.06 2.23
CA VAL A 103 -6.17 -11.15 1.55
C VAL A 103 -6.14 -12.42 2.40
N VAL A 104 -4.99 -12.77 2.96
CA VAL A 104 -4.86 -13.93 3.85
C VAL A 104 -5.73 -13.78 5.10
N SER A 105 -5.69 -12.63 5.77
CA SER A 105 -6.50 -12.40 6.97
C SER A 105 -8.00 -12.54 6.70
N ARG A 106 -8.47 -12.09 5.54
CA ARG A 106 -9.90 -12.17 5.14
C ARG A 106 -10.33 -13.51 4.56
N THR A 107 -9.41 -14.38 4.15
CA THR A 107 -9.75 -15.65 3.47
C THR A 107 -9.41 -16.89 4.28
N ALA A 108 -8.32 -16.87 5.04
CA ALA A 108 -7.83 -18.00 5.81
C ALA A 108 -7.70 -17.70 7.31
N GLY A 109 -7.91 -16.44 7.72
CA GLY A 109 -7.53 -15.97 9.04
C GLY A 109 -6.01 -15.86 9.19
N LEU A 110 -5.55 -15.29 10.31
CA LEU A 110 -4.13 -15.21 10.62
C LEU A 110 -3.71 -16.38 11.52
N PRO A 111 -2.56 -17.04 11.26
CA PRO A 111 -2.09 -18.18 12.06
C PRO A 111 -1.69 -17.81 13.50
N PHE A 112 -1.69 -16.52 13.86
CA PHE A 112 -1.27 -16.00 15.16
C PHE A 112 -2.36 -15.19 15.87
N HIS A 113 -3.65 -15.49 15.66
CA HIS A 113 -4.73 -14.85 16.42
C HIS A 113 -4.74 -15.37 17.87
N SER A 114 -5.17 -14.55 18.83
CA SER A 114 -5.41 -15.05 20.19
C SER A 114 -6.68 -15.92 20.18
N GLU A 115 -6.65 -17.11 20.79
CA GLU A 115 -7.83 -18.00 20.92
C GLU A 115 -8.84 -17.51 21.98
N GLY A 116 -8.78 -16.24 22.40
CA GLY A 116 -9.27 -15.84 23.72
C GLY A 116 -10.08 -14.55 23.79
N ALA A 117 -10.65 -14.06 22.70
CA ALA A 117 -11.50 -12.87 22.74
C ALA A 117 -12.88 -13.20 22.15
N ALA A 118 -13.75 -13.79 22.97
CA ALA A 118 -15.19 -13.72 22.74
C ALA A 118 -15.61 -12.25 22.90
N VAL A 119 -15.49 -11.45 21.85
CA VAL A 119 -15.81 -10.02 21.89
C VAL A 119 -17.26 -9.80 21.52
N SER A 120 -18.00 -9.29 22.49
CA SER A 120 -19.31 -8.68 22.31
C SER A 120 -19.17 -7.49 21.34
N GLY A 121 -19.85 -7.57 20.20
CA GLY A 121 -19.77 -6.59 19.13
C GLY A 121 -20.29 -5.20 19.49
N GLY A 122 -19.72 -4.19 18.83
CA GLY A 122 -20.17 -2.80 18.91
C GLY A 122 -19.29 -1.78 18.20
N GLY A 123 -18.88 -2.04 16.95
CA GLY A 123 -18.14 -1.06 16.15
C GLY A 123 -19.05 0.04 15.58
N HIS A 124 -18.70 1.31 15.80
CA HIS A 124 -19.48 2.51 15.44
C HIS A 124 -19.46 2.89 13.94
N HIS A 125 -18.97 2.02 13.05
CA HIS A 125 -18.96 2.25 11.61
C HIS A 125 -20.10 1.47 10.96
N GLY A 126 -21.17 2.17 10.60
CA GLY A 126 -22.34 1.58 9.94
C GLY A 126 -21.95 0.80 8.68
N PRO A 127 -22.33 -0.48 8.54
CA PRO A 127 -21.99 -1.26 7.37
C PRO A 127 -22.74 -0.69 6.16
N LEU A 128 -22.03 -0.52 5.03
CA LEU A 128 -22.71 -0.30 3.76
C LEU A 128 -23.50 -1.55 3.41
N LEU A 129 -24.81 -1.40 3.28
CA LEU A 129 -25.73 -2.46 2.85
C LEU A 129 -25.52 -2.73 1.35
N VAL A 130 -24.60 -3.63 1.03
CA VAL A 130 -24.52 -4.28 -0.28
C VAL A 130 -25.63 -5.34 -0.34
N PRO A 131 -26.22 -5.66 -1.51
CA PRO A 131 -27.10 -6.82 -1.63
C PRO A 131 -26.45 -8.07 -1.01
N GLY A 132 -27.03 -8.60 0.08
CA GLY A 132 -26.38 -9.54 1.02
C GLY A 132 -26.22 -9.00 2.46
N GLY A 133 -26.64 -7.77 2.73
CA GLY A 133 -26.75 -7.20 4.08
C GLY A 133 -27.78 -7.93 4.93
N HIS A 134 -27.29 -8.81 5.81
CA HIS A 134 -28.02 -9.76 6.65
C HIS A 134 -29.09 -10.57 5.88
N GLY A 135 -28.65 -11.44 4.96
CA GLY A 135 -29.55 -12.38 4.28
C GLY A 135 -28.94 -13.11 3.06
N ASN A 136 -29.31 -14.41 2.95
CA ASN A 136 -29.27 -15.39 1.84
C ASN A 136 -28.02 -15.62 0.95
N GLY A 137 -26.84 -15.11 1.29
CA GLY A 137 -25.59 -15.47 0.60
C GLY A 137 -25.12 -16.89 0.96
N MET A 138 -25.26 -17.84 0.03
CA MET A 138 -24.68 -19.19 0.15
C MET A 138 -23.24 -19.14 0.69
N PRO A 139 -22.88 -19.98 1.69
CA PRO A 139 -21.51 -20.10 2.14
C PRO A 139 -20.59 -20.38 0.95
N VAL A 140 -19.53 -19.59 0.77
CA VAL A 140 -18.48 -19.90 -0.21
C VAL A 140 -17.79 -21.23 0.13
N ILE A 141 -17.93 -21.71 1.38
CA ILE A 141 -17.44 -23.01 1.88
C ILE A 141 -18.62 -23.93 2.29
N PRO A 142 -18.92 -24.99 1.52
CA PRO A 142 -19.79 -26.09 1.93
C PRO A 142 -19.24 -26.74 3.20
N GLY A 143 -20.04 -26.78 4.27
CA GLY A 143 -19.68 -27.42 5.55
C GLY A 143 -19.45 -26.47 6.73
N SER A 144 -19.58 -25.14 6.56
CA SER A 144 -19.41 -24.16 7.64
C SER A 144 -20.67 -23.96 8.50
N GLU A 145 -21.38 -25.03 8.89
CA GLU A 145 -22.65 -24.96 9.65
C GLU A 145 -22.50 -24.55 11.14
N GLY A 146 -21.50 -23.74 11.49
CA GLY A 146 -21.19 -23.45 12.90
C GLY A 146 -20.56 -22.09 13.20
N GLY A 147 -20.71 -21.08 12.35
CA GLY A 147 -20.16 -19.74 12.62
C GLY A 147 -20.33 -18.77 11.46
N SER A 148 -21.55 -18.26 11.27
CA SER A 148 -21.90 -17.35 10.19
C SER A 148 -21.56 -15.89 10.51
N THR A 149 -20.28 -15.52 10.52
CA THR A 149 -19.88 -14.11 10.56
C THR A 149 -19.04 -13.76 9.33
N VAL A 150 -19.70 -13.67 8.19
CA VAL A 150 -19.13 -12.93 7.04
C VAL A 150 -19.22 -11.45 7.42
N GLU A 151 -18.16 -10.91 8.00
CA GLU A 151 -18.10 -9.49 8.31
C GLU A 151 -18.19 -8.67 7.02
N ALA A 152 -19.07 -7.67 7.01
CA ALA A 152 -19.12 -6.70 5.94
C ALA A 152 -17.74 -6.04 5.80
N LEU A 153 -17.29 -5.83 4.55
CA LEU A 153 -16.09 -5.04 4.31
C LEU A 153 -16.31 -3.65 4.91
N GLY A 154 -15.50 -3.28 5.90
CA GLY A 154 -15.53 -1.94 6.47
C GLY A 154 -15.29 -0.92 5.37
N LEU A 155 -15.98 0.23 5.43
CA LEU A 155 -15.71 1.33 4.49
C LEU A 155 -14.23 1.73 4.52
N LEU A 156 -13.63 1.74 5.71
CA LEU A 156 -12.22 2.03 5.91
C LEU A 156 -11.32 0.98 5.24
N ASP A 157 -11.66 -0.31 5.33
CA ASP A 157 -10.90 -1.38 4.65
C ASP A 157 -10.95 -1.22 3.14
N ALA A 158 -12.14 -0.99 2.58
CA ALA A 158 -12.32 -0.81 1.15
C ALA A 158 -11.52 0.41 0.63
N VAL A 159 -11.54 1.51 1.38
CA VAL A 159 -10.74 2.72 1.08
C VAL A 159 -9.25 2.41 1.15
N CYS A 160 -8.79 1.76 2.22
CA CYS A 160 -7.38 1.43 2.41
C CYS A 160 -6.85 0.54 1.28
N VAL A 161 -7.51 -0.60 1.04
CA VAL A 161 -7.12 -1.56 0.01
C VAL A 161 -7.12 -0.94 -1.39
N THR A 162 -8.13 -0.13 -1.71
CA THR A 162 -8.17 0.59 -2.99
C THR A 162 -6.99 1.55 -3.12
N ALA A 163 -6.68 2.30 -2.07
CA ALA A 163 -5.55 3.21 -2.05
C ALA A 163 -4.22 2.45 -2.19
N GLU A 164 -4.06 1.31 -1.52
CA GLU A 164 -2.85 0.48 -1.60
C GLU A 164 -2.66 -0.13 -2.99
N PHE A 165 -3.70 -0.66 -3.63
CA PHE A 165 -3.63 -1.17 -5.00
C PHE A 165 -3.27 -0.07 -6.01
N ALA A 166 -3.92 1.09 -5.89
CA ALA A 166 -3.63 2.23 -6.77
C ALA A 166 -2.20 2.75 -6.56
N ALA A 167 -1.73 2.83 -5.31
CA ALA A 167 -0.35 3.19 -4.99
C ALA A 167 0.64 2.18 -5.56
N LEU A 168 0.38 0.88 -5.40
CA LEU A 168 1.22 -0.20 -5.92
C LEU A 168 1.38 -0.11 -7.44
N ALA A 169 0.30 0.13 -8.18
CA ALA A 169 0.33 0.28 -9.63
C ALA A 169 1.23 1.45 -10.06
N LEU A 170 1.10 2.60 -9.40
CA LEU A 170 1.94 3.77 -9.67
C LEU A 170 3.41 3.55 -9.30
N LEU A 171 3.67 2.93 -8.14
CA LEU A 171 5.02 2.59 -7.70
C LEU A 171 5.73 1.67 -8.70
N VAL A 172 5.05 0.65 -9.21
CA VAL A 172 5.57 -0.23 -10.28
C VAL A 172 5.81 0.56 -11.56
N GLY A 173 4.92 1.50 -11.91
CA GLY A 173 5.08 2.40 -13.06
C GLY A 173 6.35 3.25 -12.99
N LEU A 174 6.70 3.73 -11.80
CA LEU A 174 7.89 4.56 -11.53
C LEU A 174 9.22 3.79 -11.55
N MET A 175 9.18 2.45 -11.53
CA MET A 175 10.40 1.61 -11.53
C MET A 175 11.15 1.65 -12.87
N ALA A 176 12.41 1.16 -12.85
CA ALA A 176 13.16 0.93 -14.08
C ALA A 176 12.48 -0.03 -15.04
N PRO A 177 12.64 0.11 -16.36
CA PRO A 177 12.15 -0.88 -17.30
C PRO A 177 12.61 -2.32 -16.97
N ALA A 178 13.88 -2.49 -16.59
CA ALA A 178 14.42 -3.80 -16.18
C ALA A 178 13.78 -4.33 -14.89
N GLN A 179 13.74 -3.49 -13.84
CA GLN A 179 13.18 -3.87 -12.53
C GLN A 179 11.66 -4.11 -12.60
N ARG A 180 10.94 -3.26 -13.34
CA ARG A 180 9.50 -3.33 -13.55
C ARG A 180 9.10 -4.67 -14.14
N ARG A 181 9.81 -5.15 -15.18
CA ARG A 181 9.54 -6.46 -15.77
C ARG A 181 9.71 -7.58 -14.75
N SER A 182 10.82 -7.61 -14.01
CA SER A 182 11.06 -8.64 -12.99
C SER A 182 10.01 -8.61 -11.88
N VAL A 183 9.65 -7.43 -11.39
CA VAL A 183 8.65 -7.27 -10.33
C VAL A 183 7.25 -7.59 -10.80
N THR A 184 6.84 -7.13 -11.98
CA THR A 184 5.54 -7.49 -12.56
C THR A 184 5.43 -8.99 -12.79
N ASN A 185 6.47 -9.63 -13.33
CA ASN A 185 6.48 -11.08 -13.51
C ASN A 185 6.41 -11.82 -12.17
N LEU A 186 7.10 -11.33 -11.14
CA LEU A 186 7.04 -11.90 -9.79
C LEU A 186 5.63 -11.79 -9.20
N LEU A 187 5.01 -10.60 -9.27
CA LEU A 187 3.65 -10.37 -8.77
C LEU A 187 2.63 -11.26 -9.50
N LEU A 188 2.77 -11.39 -10.82
CA LEU A 188 1.95 -12.29 -11.63
C LEU A 188 2.16 -13.75 -11.23
N ALA A 189 3.41 -14.18 -11.06
CA ALA A 189 3.72 -15.55 -10.65
C ALA A 189 3.12 -15.86 -9.27
N VAL A 190 3.26 -14.95 -8.30
CA VAL A 190 2.67 -15.10 -6.96
C VAL A 190 1.14 -15.17 -7.05
N GLY A 191 0.51 -14.27 -7.81
CA GLY A 191 -0.94 -14.26 -8.00
C GLY A 191 -1.47 -15.54 -8.67
N VAL A 192 -0.80 -16.00 -9.73
CA VAL A 192 -1.17 -17.24 -10.45
C VAL A 192 -0.95 -18.46 -9.57
N CYS A 193 0.17 -18.57 -8.86
CA CYS A 193 0.42 -19.66 -7.92
C CYS A 193 -0.63 -19.70 -6.81
N GLY A 194 -0.95 -18.54 -6.22
CA GLY A 194 -2.00 -18.43 -5.20
C GLY A 194 -3.36 -18.87 -5.73
N TRP A 195 -3.72 -18.43 -6.94
CA TRP A 195 -4.96 -18.85 -7.60
C TRP A 195 -5.01 -20.35 -7.90
N ILE A 196 -3.91 -20.94 -8.38
CA ILE A 196 -3.80 -22.38 -8.64
C ILE A 196 -3.99 -23.17 -7.35
N VAL A 197 -3.27 -22.80 -6.27
CA VAL A 197 -3.39 -23.47 -4.97
C VAL A 197 -4.83 -23.40 -4.46
N TRP A 198 -5.46 -22.23 -4.54
CA TRP A 198 -6.87 -22.06 -4.18
C TRP A 198 -7.80 -22.92 -5.03
N ALA A 199 -7.62 -22.93 -6.35
CA ALA A 199 -8.44 -23.70 -7.28
C ALA A 199 -8.30 -25.21 -7.01
N VAL A 200 -7.07 -25.70 -6.83
CA VAL A 200 -6.82 -27.10 -6.48
C VAL A 200 -7.52 -27.45 -5.18
N ALA A 201 -7.29 -26.70 -4.10
CA ALA A 201 -7.92 -26.95 -2.80
C ALA A 201 -9.46 -26.89 -2.83
N ARG A 202 -10.05 -26.25 -3.85
CA ARG A 202 -11.49 -26.10 -3.98
C ARG A 202 -12.16 -27.16 -4.86
N PHE A 203 -11.46 -27.65 -5.88
CA PHE A 203 -12.01 -28.52 -6.92
C PHE A 203 -11.46 -29.95 -6.89
N THR A 204 -10.58 -30.28 -5.95
CA THR A 204 -10.15 -31.66 -5.64
C THR A 204 -10.65 -32.08 -4.27
#